data_AF-A0A956MGJ2-F1
#
_entry.id   AF-A0A956MGJ2-F1
#
_cell.length_a   1.000
_cell.length_b   1.000
_cell.length_c   1.000
_cell.angle_alpha   90.00
_cell.angle_beta   90.00
_cell.angle_gamma   90.00
#
_symmetry.space_group_name_H-M   'P 1'
#
loop_
_entity.id
_entity.type
_entity.pdbx_description
1 polymer ?
#
loop_
_entity_poly.entity_id
_entity_poly.type
_entity_poly.pdbx_seq_one_letter_code
_entity_poly.pdbx_strand_id
1 'polypeptide(L)'
;MSAARMQTRWGWVALGSLLAWLRWPSWLWIAGALGALGLGWAVGRWRGRGPLALTLLAGAAAAVAGVGVETLHRITQEWPTYWSRQEAQAGEALQQRIEALIARGDAAVADVAASSGTVLPTLEDLEDARGRGGLSALAVYDLSGVPLLWTGVHHGEVPEAVRTDFRSYLYHETPLFGYLYFTLPSPGGQTVVVGAALLRAELPATLAAGEHESFASRFREGTGEEIRISTGERVQGPAVWDFRWEERTLFSMQVVRPAQAERYRSTQGRWARRVLALALAAWLVLLRLSPLSWRVPAVALTVGALALLLPVERLFGVLPFFSPADYLLPGLPASLGRVMLVVGALAIWLGLVSPPSRRGGPLVTALATAV
;
A
#
# COMPACT_ATOMS: atom_id res chain seq x y z
N MET A 1 25.37 12.03 -39.28
CA MET A 1 24.44 11.40 -38.29
C MET A 1 23.45 12.46 -37.81
N SER A 2 22.13 12.24 -37.84
CA SER A 2 21.15 13.29 -37.49
C SER A 2 21.04 13.50 -35.98
N ALA A 3 20.85 14.75 -35.54
CA ALA A 3 20.80 15.13 -34.11
C ALA A 3 19.72 14.35 -33.32
N ALA A 4 18.57 14.10 -33.94
CA ALA A 4 17.51 13.28 -33.37
C ALA A 4 17.98 11.86 -33.01
N ARG A 5 18.83 11.22 -33.84
CA ARG A 5 19.39 9.89 -33.55
C ARG A 5 20.34 9.89 -32.36
N MET A 6 21.09 10.98 -32.19
CA MET A 6 22.06 11.11 -31.11
C MET A 6 21.35 11.38 -29.77
N GLN A 7 20.30 12.21 -29.78
CA GLN A 7 19.46 12.44 -28.62
C GLN A 7 18.69 11.18 -28.18
N THR A 8 18.15 10.39 -29.12
CA THR A 8 17.50 9.12 -28.76
C THR A 8 18.47 8.13 -28.11
N ARG A 9 19.74 8.06 -28.57
CA ARG A 9 20.75 7.18 -27.96
C ARG A 9 21.01 7.52 -26.50
N TRP A 10 21.20 8.80 -26.18
CA TRP A 10 21.39 9.25 -24.81
C TRP A 10 20.14 9.01 -23.94
N GLY A 11 18.94 9.12 -24.52
CA GLY A 11 17.70 8.74 -23.83
C GLY A 11 17.64 7.25 -23.46
N TRP A 12 18.11 6.35 -24.33
CA TRP A 12 18.22 4.91 -24.01
C TRP A 12 19.27 4.64 -22.93
N VAL A 13 20.40 5.36 -22.92
CA VAL A 13 21.40 5.27 -21.85
C VAL A 13 20.81 5.71 -20.52
N ALA A 14 20.11 6.85 -20.49
CA ALA A 14 19.46 7.35 -19.28
C ALA A 14 18.43 6.35 -18.74
N LEU A 15 17.62 5.76 -19.62
CA LEU A 15 16.67 4.71 -19.25
C LEU A 15 17.38 3.47 -18.71
N GLY A 16 18.46 3.02 -19.35
CA GLY A 16 19.27 1.89 -18.89
C GLY A 16 19.84 2.12 -17.48
N SER A 17 20.34 3.32 -17.20
CA SER A 17 20.80 3.69 -15.86
C SER A 17 19.67 3.68 -14.82
N LEU A 18 18.48 4.17 -15.17
CA LEU A 18 17.31 4.11 -14.29
C LEU A 18 16.85 2.67 -14.03
N LEU A 19 16.93 1.78 -15.04
CA LEU A 19 16.62 0.36 -14.86
C LEU A 19 17.67 -0.34 -13.97
N ALA A 20 18.96 -0.01 -14.12
CA ALA A 20 20.01 -0.53 -13.24
C ALA A 20 19.82 -0.07 -11.78
N TRP A 21 19.35 1.17 -11.57
CA TRP A 21 19.01 1.68 -10.25
C TRP A 21 17.93 0.85 -9.53
N LEU A 22 16.95 0.29 -10.27
CA LEU A 22 15.93 -0.59 -9.68
C LEU A 22 16.53 -1.83 -9.00
N ARG A 23 17.66 -2.32 -9.51
CA ARG A 23 18.37 -3.47 -8.97
C ARG A 23 19.42 -3.10 -7.91
N TRP A 24 20.10 -1.98 -8.12
CA TRP A 24 21.19 -1.48 -7.28
C TRP A 24 21.01 0.02 -7.01
N PRO A 25 20.18 0.41 -6.03
CA PRO A 25 19.95 1.83 -5.72
C PRO A 25 21.25 2.53 -5.35
N SER A 26 21.71 3.46 -6.18
CA SER A 26 22.94 4.21 -5.95
C SER A 26 22.92 5.57 -6.64
N TRP A 27 23.69 6.51 -6.09
CA TRP A 27 23.90 7.83 -6.70
C TRP A 27 24.60 7.76 -8.05
N LEU A 28 25.42 6.72 -8.30
CA LEU A 28 26.15 6.54 -9.56
C LEU A 28 25.19 6.37 -10.75
N TRP A 29 24.12 5.59 -10.58
CA TRP A 29 23.15 5.39 -11.65
C TRP A 29 22.31 6.64 -11.92
N ILE A 30 22.05 7.45 -10.88
CA ILE A 30 21.36 8.74 -11.01
C ILE A 30 22.25 9.72 -11.76
N ALA A 31 23.53 9.82 -11.38
CA ALA A 31 24.51 10.67 -12.07
C ALA A 31 24.67 10.24 -13.55
N GLY A 32 24.72 8.95 -13.82
CA GLY A 32 24.73 8.41 -15.18
C GLY A 32 23.49 8.80 -15.99
N ALA A 33 22.29 8.70 -15.38
CA ALA A 33 21.04 9.10 -16.03
C ALA A 33 21.01 10.61 -16.32
N LEU A 34 21.34 11.45 -15.34
CA LEU A 34 21.38 12.90 -15.49
C LEU A 34 22.44 13.35 -16.49
N GLY A 35 23.63 12.74 -16.47
CA GLY A 35 24.70 13.01 -17.42
C GLY A 35 24.29 12.69 -18.86
N ALA A 36 23.65 11.53 -19.08
CA ALA A 36 23.11 11.17 -20.38
C ALA A 36 22.01 12.15 -20.85
N LEU A 37 21.11 12.57 -19.96
CA LEU A 37 20.10 13.59 -20.30
C LEU A 37 20.73 14.94 -20.64
N GLY A 38 21.74 15.38 -19.89
CA GLY A 38 22.47 16.62 -20.15
C GLY A 38 23.16 16.62 -21.51
N LEU A 39 23.85 15.52 -21.86
CA LEU A 39 24.47 15.34 -23.18
C LEU A 39 23.43 15.31 -24.30
N GLY A 40 22.31 14.62 -24.10
CA GLY A 40 21.20 14.59 -25.06
C GLY A 40 20.56 15.96 -25.28
N TRP A 41 20.39 16.76 -24.21
CA TRP A 41 19.82 18.10 -24.28
C TRP A 41 20.77 19.10 -24.94
N ALA A 42 22.06 19.08 -24.61
CA ALA A 42 23.07 19.95 -25.24
C ALA A 42 23.11 19.75 -26.76
N VAL A 43 23.07 18.49 -27.22
CA VAL A 43 23.06 18.14 -28.65
C VAL A 43 21.74 18.55 -29.34
N GLY A 44 20.60 18.47 -28.63
CA GLY A 44 19.28 18.84 -29.15
C GLY A 44 19.03 20.35 -29.20
N ARG A 45 19.50 21.10 -28.20
CA ARG A 45 19.33 22.57 -28.09
C ARG A 45 20.05 23.34 -29.19
N TRP A 46 21.23 22.87 -29.60
CA TRP A 46 22.00 23.46 -30.71
C TRP A 46 21.29 23.37 -32.06
N ARG A 47 20.21 22.57 -32.19
CA ARG A 47 19.50 22.31 -33.45
C ARG A 47 17.97 22.45 -33.36
N GLY A 48 17.46 23.10 -32.31
CA GLY A 48 16.09 23.65 -32.24
C GLY A 48 14.92 22.66 -32.08
N ARG A 49 15.15 21.37 -31.81
CA ARG A 49 14.07 20.36 -31.65
C ARG A 49 14.41 19.26 -30.65
N GLY A 50 14.27 19.56 -29.36
CA GLY A 50 14.39 18.56 -28.29
C GLY A 50 13.02 18.15 -27.74
N PRO A 51 12.68 16.85 -27.62
CA PRO A 51 11.48 16.38 -26.93
C PRO A 51 11.55 16.68 -25.43
N LEU A 52 11.07 17.86 -25.03
CA LEU A 52 10.98 18.33 -23.64
C LEU A 52 10.33 17.29 -22.71
N ALA A 53 9.32 16.57 -23.20
CA ALA A 53 8.63 15.52 -22.44
C ALA A 53 9.56 14.40 -21.96
N LEU A 54 10.52 13.96 -22.80
CA LEU A 54 11.45 12.90 -22.43
C LEU A 54 12.42 13.38 -21.34
N THR A 55 12.97 14.58 -21.49
CA THR A 55 13.89 15.16 -20.50
C THR A 55 13.18 15.40 -19.17
N LEU A 56 11.92 15.83 -19.19
CA LEU A 56 11.12 16.03 -17.99
C LEU A 56 10.80 14.70 -17.29
N LEU A 57 10.35 13.68 -18.02
CA LEU A 57 10.01 12.37 -17.44
C LEU A 57 11.25 11.67 -16.86
N ALA A 58 12.36 11.66 -17.58
CA ALA A 58 13.59 11.04 -17.11
C ALA A 58 14.24 11.85 -15.98
N GLY A 59 14.16 13.18 -16.02
CA GLY A 59 14.57 14.06 -14.93
C GLY A 59 13.73 13.83 -13.66
N ALA A 60 12.41 13.71 -13.80
CA ALA A 60 11.52 13.35 -12.69
C ALA A 60 11.84 11.96 -12.12
N ALA A 61 12.11 10.96 -12.99
CA ALA A 61 12.52 9.63 -12.54
C ALA A 61 13.83 9.67 -11.75
N ALA A 62 14.83 10.44 -12.21
CA ALA A 62 16.09 10.63 -11.51
C ALA A 62 15.92 11.36 -10.16
N ALA A 63 15.05 12.37 -10.09
CA ALA A 63 14.75 13.07 -8.85
C ALA A 63 14.07 12.13 -7.83
N VAL A 64 13.06 11.37 -8.27
CA VAL A 64 12.38 10.35 -7.45
C VAL A 64 13.37 9.28 -6.98
N ALA A 65 14.29 8.82 -7.86
CA ALA A 65 15.35 7.89 -7.50
C ALA A 65 16.30 8.49 -6.45
N GLY A 66 16.67 9.77 -6.56
CA GLY A 66 17.51 10.47 -5.60
C GLY A 66 16.89 10.54 -4.20
N VAL A 67 15.63 10.93 -4.10
CA VAL A 67 14.89 10.91 -2.83
C VAL A 67 14.81 9.49 -2.27
N GLY A 68 14.63 8.49 -3.13
CA GLY A 68 14.66 7.08 -2.77
C GLY A 68 16.00 6.64 -2.17
N VAL A 69 17.13 6.95 -2.81
CA VAL A 69 18.48 6.63 -2.29
C VAL A 69 18.71 7.30 -0.95
N GLU A 70 18.38 8.58 -0.83
CA GLU A 70 18.56 9.33 0.41
C GLU A 70 17.72 8.75 1.56
N THR A 71 16.49 8.33 1.28
CA THR A 71 15.64 7.69 2.28
C THR A 71 16.20 6.32 2.69
N LEU A 72 16.66 5.52 1.73
CA LEU A 72 17.29 4.22 2.00
C LEU A 72 18.59 4.38 2.78
N HIS A 73 19.37 5.42 2.49
CA HIS A 73 20.59 5.76 3.22
C HIS A 73 20.28 6.09 4.68
N ARG A 74 19.29 6.97 4.94
CA ARG A 74 18.84 7.29 6.29
C ARG A 74 18.31 6.07 7.05
N ILE A 75 17.55 5.19 6.40
CA ILE A 75 17.11 3.92 7.02
C ILE A 75 18.32 3.05 7.40
N THR A 76 19.38 3.04 6.59
CA THR A 76 20.54 2.16 6.79
C THR A 76 21.50 2.71 7.83
N GLN A 77 21.80 4.02 7.80
CA GLN A 77 22.83 4.66 8.62
C GLN A 77 22.26 5.37 9.85
N GLU A 78 21.04 5.89 9.77
CA GLU A 78 20.42 6.74 10.81
C GLU A 78 19.13 6.11 11.36
N TRP A 79 19.08 4.79 11.46
CA TRP A 79 17.85 4.06 11.83
C TRP A 79 17.13 4.62 13.08
N PRO A 80 17.82 4.92 14.21
CA PRO A 80 17.16 5.46 15.39
C PRO A 80 16.49 6.82 15.13
N THR A 81 17.18 7.74 14.45
CA THR A 81 16.68 9.08 14.16
C THR A 81 15.58 9.07 13.09
N TYR A 82 15.71 8.19 12.09
CA TYR A 82 14.65 7.95 11.12
C TYR A 82 13.39 7.43 11.80
N TRP A 83 13.53 6.42 12.67
CA TRP A 83 12.38 5.82 13.35
C TRP A 83 11.72 6.79 14.32
N SER A 84 12.47 7.53 15.15
CA SER A 84 11.88 8.46 16.11
C SER A 84 11.04 9.55 15.43
N ARG A 85 11.46 10.05 14.27
CA ARG A 85 10.66 11.00 13.47
C ARG A 85 9.38 10.36 12.93
N GLN A 86 9.45 9.12 12.46
CA GLN A 86 8.27 8.40 11.95
C GLN A 86 7.30 8.04 13.07
N GLU A 87 7.81 7.60 14.21
CA GLU A 87 7.03 7.29 15.41
C GLU A 87 6.30 8.52 15.94
N ALA A 88 6.95 9.69 15.98
CA ALA A 88 6.31 10.95 16.36
C ALA A 88 5.18 11.34 15.39
N GLN A 89 5.44 11.30 14.08
CA GLN A 89 4.42 11.60 13.05
C GLN A 89 3.23 10.64 13.11
N ALA A 90 3.50 9.34 13.29
CA ALA A 90 2.47 8.34 13.45
C ALA A 90 1.68 8.54 14.76
N GLY A 91 2.36 8.91 15.84
CA GLY A 91 1.75 9.23 17.14
C GLY A 91 0.77 10.40 17.05
N GLU A 92 1.17 11.51 16.42
CA GLU A 92 0.29 12.67 16.18
C GLU A 92 -0.94 12.28 15.35
N ALA A 93 -0.72 11.55 14.24
CA ALA A 93 -1.81 11.07 13.40
C ALA A 93 -2.74 10.09 14.14
N LEU A 94 -2.19 9.25 15.02
CA LEU A 94 -2.95 8.30 15.82
C LEU A 94 -3.85 9.01 16.82
N GLN A 95 -3.30 10.00 17.54
CA GLN A 95 -4.05 10.83 18.48
C GLN A 95 -5.20 11.56 17.79
N GLN A 96 -4.94 12.27 16.70
CA GLN A 96 -6.00 12.98 15.97
C GLN A 96 -7.11 12.04 15.47
N ARG A 97 -6.73 10.84 14.99
CA ARG A 97 -7.70 9.88 14.45
C ARG A 97 -8.53 9.20 15.54
N ILE A 98 -7.95 8.90 16.70
CA ILE A 98 -8.71 8.30 17.82
C ILE A 98 -9.66 9.33 18.43
N GLU A 99 -9.23 10.58 18.61
CA GLU A 99 -10.08 11.67 19.09
C GLU A 99 -11.26 11.89 18.13
N ALA A 100 -11.00 11.90 16.82
CA ALA A 100 -12.05 12.01 15.82
C ALA A 100 -12.98 10.79 15.79
N LEU A 101 -12.49 9.57 16.07
CA LEU A 101 -13.33 8.39 16.21
C LEU A 101 -14.26 8.52 17.42
N ILE A 102 -13.72 8.95 18.56
CA ILE A 102 -14.48 9.11 19.79
C ILE A 102 -15.56 10.16 19.63
N ALA A 103 -15.20 11.35 19.15
CA ALA A 103 -16.16 12.43 18.94
C ALA A 103 -17.30 12.05 17.98
N ARG A 104 -17.00 11.30 16.91
CA ARG A 104 -18.04 10.80 15.99
C ARG A 104 -18.87 9.68 16.60
N GLY A 105 -18.26 8.78 17.38
CA GLY A 105 -18.97 7.72 18.11
C GLY A 105 -19.95 8.28 19.13
N ASP A 106 -19.51 9.26 19.92
CA ASP A 106 -20.36 9.97 20.89
C ASP A 106 -21.53 10.66 20.21
N ALA A 107 -21.27 11.40 19.14
CA ALA A 107 -22.33 12.07 18.37
C ALA A 107 -23.34 11.06 17.81
N ALA A 108 -22.88 9.93 17.26
CA ALA A 108 -23.77 8.91 16.71
C ALA A 108 -24.68 8.27 17.77
N VAL A 109 -24.13 7.94 18.94
CA VAL A 109 -24.93 7.36 20.04
C VAL A 109 -25.87 8.41 20.63
N ALA A 110 -25.43 9.67 20.76
CA ALA A 110 -26.26 10.78 21.24
C ALA A 110 -27.44 11.09 20.30
N ASP A 111 -27.20 11.13 19.00
CA ASP A 111 -28.24 11.36 17.98
C ASP A 111 -29.35 10.30 18.09
N VAL A 112 -28.97 9.02 18.22
CA VAL A 112 -29.92 7.90 18.34
C VAL A 112 -30.60 7.89 19.73
N ALA A 113 -29.88 8.22 20.79
CA ALA A 113 -30.46 8.28 22.13
C ALA A 113 -31.52 9.38 22.24
N ALA A 114 -31.28 10.54 21.61
CA ALA A 114 -32.21 11.66 21.57
C ALA A 114 -33.53 11.32 20.86
N SER A 115 -33.49 10.50 19.80
CA SER A 115 -34.68 10.04 19.08
C SER A 115 -35.41 8.88 19.76
N SER A 116 -34.71 8.06 20.56
CA SER A 116 -35.24 6.83 21.18
C SER A 116 -36.14 7.04 22.42
N GLY A 117 -36.45 8.28 22.81
CA GLY A 117 -37.07 8.59 24.10
C GLY A 117 -38.56 8.22 24.26
N THR A 118 -39.35 8.28 23.18
CA THR A 118 -40.80 7.94 23.21
C THR A 118 -41.21 6.98 22.11
N VAL A 119 -40.45 6.93 21.02
CA VAL A 119 -40.64 6.03 19.88
C VAL A 119 -39.26 5.48 19.52
N LEU A 120 -39.19 4.21 19.15
CA LEU A 120 -37.93 3.64 18.68
C LEU A 120 -37.52 4.29 17.34
N PRO A 121 -36.22 4.59 17.14
CA PRO A 121 -35.70 5.11 15.88
C PRO A 121 -35.92 4.12 14.75
N THR A 122 -35.90 4.59 13.50
CA THR A 122 -35.97 3.68 12.35
C THR A 122 -34.63 2.97 12.14
N LEU A 123 -34.64 1.85 11.40
CA LEU A 123 -33.41 1.16 11.04
C LEU A 123 -32.49 2.04 10.17
N GLU A 124 -33.07 2.88 9.31
CA GLU A 124 -32.35 3.83 8.45
C GLU A 124 -31.63 4.89 9.29
N ASP A 125 -32.28 5.44 10.31
CA ASP A 125 -31.63 6.38 11.26
C ASP A 125 -30.41 5.75 11.95
N LEU A 126 -30.54 4.47 12.32
CA LEU A 126 -29.48 3.69 12.94
C LEU A 126 -28.32 3.43 11.97
N GLU A 127 -28.62 3.07 10.72
CA GLU A 127 -27.61 2.83 9.67
C GLU A 127 -26.82 4.10 9.36
N ASP A 128 -27.53 5.23 9.24
CA ASP A 128 -26.95 6.55 9.02
C ASP A 128 -26.06 6.99 10.18
N ALA A 129 -26.54 6.87 11.42
CA ALA A 129 -25.77 7.19 12.61
C ALA A 129 -24.52 6.28 12.72
N ARG A 130 -24.66 4.98 12.45
CA ARG A 130 -23.55 4.02 12.42
C ARG A 130 -22.50 4.42 11.39
N GLY A 131 -22.92 4.77 10.18
CA GLY A 131 -22.06 5.23 9.09
C GLY A 131 -21.30 6.51 9.43
N ARG A 132 -22.00 7.55 9.91
CA ARG A 132 -21.39 8.83 10.34
C ARG A 132 -20.44 8.65 11.52
N GLY A 133 -20.79 7.77 12.46
CA GLY A 133 -19.98 7.44 13.64
C GLY A 133 -18.70 6.66 13.30
N GLY A 134 -18.64 6.00 12.13
CA GLY A 134 -17.58 5.06 11.81
C GLY A 134 -17.61 3.81 12.70
N LEU A 135 -18.81 3.40 13.11
CA LEU A 135 -19.06 2.27 14.01
C LEU A 135 -19.24 0.98 13.19
N SER A 136 -18.72 -0.14 13.71
CA SER A 136 -18.94 -1.45 13.11
C SER A 136 -20.35 -1.97 13.39
N ALA A 137 -20.90 -1.66 14.57
CA ALA A 137 -22.27 -1.98 14.94
C ALA A 137 -22.88 -0.87 15.83
N LEU A 138 -24.20 -0.75 15.78
CA LEU A 138 -24.98 0.16 16.62
C LEU A 138 -26.30 -0.52 16.99
N ALA A 139 -26.66 -0.48 18.27
CA ALA A 139 -27.83 -1.17 18.77
C ALA A 139 -28.54 -0.38 19.86
N VAL A 140 -29.85 -0.60 19.98
CA VAL A 140 -30.69 -0.09 21.07
C VAL A 140 -31.14 -1.28 21.90
N TYR A 141 -30.89 -1.22 23.20
CA TYR A 141 -31.27 -2.22 24.19
C TYR A 141 -32.37 -1.69 25.09
N ASP A 142 -33.19 -2.58 25.64
CA ASP A 142 -33.99 -2.27 26.81
C ASP A 142 -33.15 -2.30 28.10
N LEU A 143 -33.78 -1.97 29.23
CA LEU A 143 -33.11 -1.96 30.54
C LEU A 143 -32.68 -3.34 31.05
N SER A 144 -33.21 -4.42 30.46
CA SER A 144 -32.78 -5.79 30.77
C SER A 144 -31.61 -6.26 29.91
N GLY A 145 -31.13 -5.41 29.00
CA GLY A 145 -30.03 -5.72 28.08
C GLY A 145 -30.46 -6.58 26.89
N VAL A 146 -31.75 -6.63 26.57
CA VAL A 146 -32.28 -7.31 25.38
C VAL A 146 -32.28 -6.34 24.20
N PRO A 147 -31.73 -6.73 23.03
CA PRO A 147 -31.67 -5.86 21.86
C PRO A 147 -33.07 -5.64 21.28
N LEU A 148 -33.45 -4.37 21.12
CA LEU A 148 -34.69 -3.94 20.46
C LEU A 148 -34.45 -3.63 18.98
N LEU A 149 -33.32 -3.00 18.66
CA LEU A 149 -32.89 -2.65 17.31
C LEU A 149 -31.39 -2.87 17.16
N TRP A 150 -30.96 -3.25 15.96
CA TRP A 150 -29.57 -3.56 15.65
C TRP A 150 -29.24 -3.26 14.19
N THR A 151 -28.07 -2.66 13.96
CA THR A 151 -27.47 -2.56 12.62
C THR A 151 -25.95 -2.80 12.68
N GLY A 152 -25.40 -3.29 11.57
CA GLY A 152 -23.98 -3.56 11.39
C GLY A 152 -23.53 -4.92 11.92
N VAL A 153 -22.22 -5.09 12.00
CA VAL A 153 -21.55 -6.37 12.30
C VAL A 153 -20.76 -6.26 13.60
N HIS A 154 -21.01 -7.20 14.50
CA HIS A 154 -20.27 -7.39 15.74
C HIS A 154 -19.92 -8.86 15.90
N HIS A 155 -18.70 -9.16 16.34
CA HIS A 155 -18.26 -10.54 16.55
C HIS A 155 -18.20 -10.86 18.04
N GLY A 156 -19.01 -11.83 18.45
CA GLY A 156 -19.16 -12.23 19.85
C GLY A 156 -20.31 -11.51 20.55
N GLU A 157 -20.49 -11.81 21.83
CA GLU A 157 -21.51 -11.20 22.67
C GLU A 157 -21.10 -9.78 23.07
N VAL A 158 -22.05 -8.85 23.06
CA VAL A 158 -21.85 -7.49 23.58
C VAL A 158 -21.76 -7.58 25.11
N PRO A 159 -20.69 -7.04 25.74
CA PRO A 159 -20.47 -7.16 27.18
C PRO A 159 -21.67 -6.68 27.99
N GLU A 160 -22.00 -7.41 29.05
CA GLU A 160 -23.07 -7.03 30.00
C GLU A 160 -22.83 -5.62 30.57
N ALA A 161 -21.57 -5.29 30.87
CA ALA A 161 -21.17 -3.99 31.41
C ALA A 161 -21.54 -2.76 30.54
N VAL A 162 -21.86 -2.94 29.26
CA VAL A 162 -22.38 -1.84 28.41
C VAL A 162 -23.89 -1.94 28.20
N ARG A 163 -24.49 -3.13 28.28
CA ARG A 163 -25.92 -3.33 28.08
C ARG A 163 -26.75 -3.00 29.32
N THR A 164 -26.24 -3.32 30.51
CA THR A 164 -26.99 -3.20 31.78
C THR A 164 -26.33 -2.27 32.79
N ASP A 165 -24.99 -2.21 32.83
CA ASP A 165 -24.27 -1.35 33.79
C ASP A 165 -24.05 0.09 33.26
N PHE A 166 -24.47 0.36 32.02
CA PHE A 166 -24.45 1.67 31.36
C PHE A 166 -23.10 2.39 31.39
N ARG A 167 -21.98 1.64 31.32
CA ARG A 167 -20.65 2.26 31.24
C ARG A 167 -20.50 3.01 29.94
N SER A 168 -20.31 4.34 30.03
CA SER A 168 -20.21 5.23 28.87
C SER A 168 -19.14 4.80 27.87
N TYR A 169 -18.00 4.31 28.39
CA TYR A 169 -16.96 3.70 27.57
C TYR A 169 -16.49 2.38 28.16
N LEU A 170 -16.28 1.42 27.28
CA LEU A 170 -15.61 0.17 27.62
C LEU A 170 -14.73 -0.24 26.44
N TYR A 171 -13.50 -0.65 26.72
CA TYR A 171 -12.72 -1.40 25.76
C TYR A 171 -12.74 -2.87 26.16
N HIS A 172 -13.19 -3.73 25.24
CA HIS A 172 -13.23 -5.17 25.46
C HIS A 172 -12.52 -5.91 24.34
N GLU A 173 -11.76 -6.93 24.73
CA GLU A 173 -10.92 -7.71 23.85
C GLU A 173 -11.31 -9.19 23.89
N THR A 174 -11.50 -9.73 22.69
CA THR A 174 -11.52 -11.16 22.43
C THR A 174 -10.18 -11.56 21.77
N PRO A 175 -9.92 -12.86 21.55
CA PRO A 175 -8.69 -13.29 20.86
C PRO A 175 -8.52 -12.69 19.46
N LEU A 176 -9.60 -12.46 18.71
CA LEU A 176 -9.53 -12.00 17.32
C LEU A 176 -9.94 -10.53 17.14
N PHE A 177 -10.74 -9.97 18.05
CA PHE A 177 -11.33 -8.64 17.89
C PHE A 177 -11.23 -7.82 19.17
N GLY A 178 -10.96 -6.52 19.04
CA GLY A 178 -11.04 -5.56 20.13
C GLY A 178 -11.95 -4.40 19.76
N TYR A 179 -12.94 -4.13 20.60
CA TYR A 179 -13.97 -3.12 20.39
C TYR A 179 -13.91 -2.03 21.46
N LEU A 180 -14.06 -0.78 21.02
CA LEU A 180 -14.40 0.34 21.88
C LEU A 180 -15.92 0.55 21.81
N TYR A 181 -16.57 0.47 22.97
CA TYR A 181 -18.00 0.69 23.12
C TYR A 181 -18.27 2.12 23.57
N PHE A 182 -19.37 2.65 23.06
CA PHE A 182 -19.95 3.94 23.38
C PHE A 182 -21.37 3.68 23.88
N THR A 183 -21.69 4.11 25.09
CA THR A 183 -22.99 3.85 25.70
C THR A 183 -23.65 5.13 26.15
N LEU A 184 -24.91 5.32 25.79
CA LEU A 184 -25.72 6.44 26.29
C LEU A 184 -27.16 5.99 26.56
N PRO A 185 -27.70 6.22 27.77
CA PRO A 185 -29.11 6.01 28.02
C PRO A 185 -29.95 7.06 27.29
N SER A 186 -31.14 6.64 26.82
CA SER A 186 -32.12 7.57 26.26
C SER A 186 -32.63 8.55 27.33
N PRO A 187 -33.06 9.78 26.96
CA PRO A 187 -33.59 10.77 27.91
C PRO A 187 -34.79 10.28 28.74
N GLY A 188 -35.59 9.35 28.19
CA GLY A 188 -36.73 8.72 28.88
C GLY A 188 -36.32 7.57 29.83
N GLY A 189 -35.05 7.17 29.82
CA GLY A 189 -34.52 6.13 30.69
C GLY A 189 -35.10 4.73 30.47
N GLN A 190 -35.73 4.47 29.31
CA GLN A 190 -36.33 3.16 29.00
C GLN A 190 -35.46 2.28 28.11
N THR A 191 -34.56 2.90 27.35
CA THR A 191 -33.65 2.23 26.42
C THR A 191 -32.24 2.77 26.56
N VAL A 192 -31.27 1.96 26.13
CA VAL A 192 -29.85 2.32 26.09
C VAL A 192 -29.30 2.07 24.70
N VAL A 193 -28.61 3.09 24.18
CA VAL A 193 -27.95 3.01 22.88
C VAL A 193 -26.50 2.62 23.09
N VAL A 194 -26.07 1.58 22.37
CA VAL A 194 -24.70 1.06 22.43
C VAL A 194 -24.12 1.02 21.02
N GLY A 195 -23.09 1.84 20.81
CA GLY A 195 -22.25 1.81 19.61
C GLY A 195 -20.98 0.99 19.85
N ALA A 196 -20.54 0.24 18.85
CA ALA A 196 -19.28 -0.51 18.89
C ALA A 196 -18.38 -0.10 17.72
N ALA A 197 -17.16 0.34 18.02
CA ALA A 197 -16.11 0.61 17.05
C ALA A 197 -15.03 -0.48 17.10
N LEU A 198 -14.85 -1.18 15.99
CA LEU A 198 -13.80 -2.19 15.84
C LEU A 198 -12.41 -1.52 15.79
N LEU A 199 -11.65 -1.66 16.87
CA LEU A 199 -10.31 -1.07 16.98
C LEU A 199 -9.23 -1.97 16.39
N ARG A 200 -9.26 -3.28 16.70
CA ARG A 200 -8.32 -4.27 16.17
C ARG A 200 -9.02 -5.52 15.68
N ALA A 201 -8.50 -6.10 14.59
CA ALA A 201 -8.91 -7.39 14.07
C ALA A 201 -7.66 -8.19 13.70
N GLU A 202 -7.47 -9.35 14.32
CA GLU A 202 -6.36 -10.27 14.05
C GLU A 202 -6.77 -11.28 12.96
N LEU A 203 -7.13 -10.76 11.79
CA LEU A 203 -7.56 -11.54 10.63
C LEU A 203 -6.50 -11.52 9.52
N PRO A 204 -6.38 -12.60 8.72
CA PRO A 204 -5.63 -12.58 7.48
C PRO A 204 -6.09 -11.44 6.55
N ALA A 205 -5.17 -10.85 5.79
CA ALA A 205 -5.46 -9.69 4.93
C ALA A 205 -6.58 -9.93 3.90
N THR A 206 -6.82 -11.18 3.51
CA THR A 206 -7.92 -11.57 2.61
C THR A 206 -9.31 -11.45 3.25
N LEU A 207 -9.39 -11.48 4.58
CA LEU A 207 -10.65 -11.42 5.35
C LEU A 207 -10.84 -10.07 6.05
N ALA A 208 -9.79 -9.28 6.20
CA ALA A 208 -9.82 -8.01 6.94
C ALA A 208 -10.43 -6.82 6.15
N ALA A 209 -10.95 -7.05 4.94
CA ALA A 209 -11.54 -6.00 4.09
C ALA A 209 -13.06 -5.87 4.29
N GLY A 210 -13.60 -4.69 3.96
CA GLY A 210 -15.04 -4.43 4.04
C GLY A 210 -15.53 -4.31 5.47
N GLU A 211 -16.53 -5.11 5.85
CA GLU A 211 -17.19 -5.06 7.16
C GLU A 211 -16.28 -5.42 8.34
N HIS A 212 -15.14 -6.06 8.08
CA HIS A 212 -14.14 -6.46 9.09
C HIS A 212 -12.97 -5.46 9.20
N GLU A 213 -13.07 -4.32 8.51
CA GLU A 213 -12.01 -3.33 8.50
C GLU A 213 -11.92 -2.62 9.86
N SER A 214 -10.83 -2.90 10.57
CA SER A 214 -10.54 -2.31 11.88
C SER A 214 -9.88 -0.93 11.78
N PHE A 215 -9.98 -0.14 12.86
CA PHE A 215 -9.25 1.12 12.99
C PHE A 215 -7.74 0.95 12.74
N ALA A 216 -7.13 -0.11 13.28
CA ALA A 216 -5.73 -0.43 13.04
C ALA A 216 -5.41 -0.68 11.57
N SER A 217 -6.32 -1.32 10.83
CA SER A 217 -6.16 -1.56 9.38
C SER A 217 -6.23 -0.26 8.58
N ARG A 218 -7.22 0.60 8.85
CA ARG A 218 -7.34 1.95 8.24
C ARG A 218 -6.16 2.85 8.58
N PHE A 219 -5.65 2.75 9.81
CA PHE A 219 -4.47 3.48 10.23
C PHE A 219 -3.27 3.07 9.38
N ARG A 220 -3.00 1.76 9.28
CA ARG A 220 -1.92 1.22 8.46
C ARG A 220 -2.05 1.57 6.98
N GLU A 221 -3.25 1.57 6.42
CA GLU A 221 -3.45 1.98 5.03
C GLU A 221 -3.12 3.46 4.83
N GLY A 222 -3.57 4.32 5.75
CA GLY A 222 -3.39 5.77 5.65
C GLY A 222 -1.98 6.26 5.97
N THR A 223 -1.28 5.64 6.93
CA THR A 223 0.05 6.08 7.39
C THR A 223 1.17 5.17 6.89
N GLY A 224 0.87 3.92 6.58
CA GLY A 224 1.85 2.88 6.30
C GLY A 224 2.46 2.24 7.56
N GLU A 225 2.00 2.63 8.75
CA GLU A 225 2.52 2.13 10.03
C GLU A 225 1.52 1.18 10.71
N GLU A 226 2.04 0.11 11.30
CA GLU A 226 1.23 -0.82 12.08
C GLU A 226 1.09 -0.35 13.52
N ILE A 227 -0.09 -0.50 14.10
CA ILE A 227 -0.35 -0.19 15.50
C ILE A 227 -0.81 -1.45 16.23
N ARG A 228 -0.42 -1.54 17.50
CA ARG A 228 -0.94 -2.54 18.42
C ARG A 228 -1.77 -1.84 19.48
N ILE A 229 -2.99 -2.33 19.65
CA ILE A 229 -3.94 -1.86 20.66
C ILE A 229 -4.12 -3.01 21.64
N SER A 230 -3.93 -2.75 22.92
CA SER A 230 -4.06 -3.76 23.98
C SER A 230 -4.74 -3.16 25.20
N THR A 231 -5.27 -3.97 26.09
CA THR A 231 -5.63 -3.52 27.44
C THR A 231 -4.39 -2.98 28.18
N GLY A 232 -4.56 -1.90 28.94
CA GLY A 232 -3.46 -1.04 29.39
C GLY A 232 -2.38 -1.68 30.27
N GLU A 233 -2.60 -2.90 30.77
CA GLU A 233 -1.63 -3.64 31.59
C GLU A 233 -0.59 -4.42 30.77
N ARG A 234 -0.81 -4.59 29.46
CA ARG A 234 -0.03 -5.53 28.61
C ARG A 234 1.05 -4.88 27.74
N VAL A 235 1.18 -3.55 27.75
CA VAL A 235 2.08 -2.84 26.83
C VAL A 235 3.16 -2.11 27.62
N GLN A 236 4.41 -2.54 27.47
CA GLN A 236 5.58 -1.85 28.00
C GLN A 236 6.51 -1.48 26.83
N GLY A 237 6.79 -0.19 26.66
CA GLY A 237 7.62 0.33 25.58
C GLY A 237 7.84 1.84 25.69
N PRO A 238 8.80 2.40 24.93
CA PRO A 238 9.15 3.83 25.03
C PRO A 238 8.10 4.78 24.42
N ALA A 239 7.19 4.30 23.58
CA ALA A 239 6.16 5.09 22.92
C ALA A 239 4.79 4.39 23.03
N VAL A 240 4.22 4.45 24.23
CA VAL A 240 2.88 3.94 24.54
C VAL A 240 1.95 5.11 24.79
N TRP A 241 0.83 5.13 24.09
CA TRP A 241 -0.23 6.12 24.27
C TRP A 241 -1.41 5.46 24.99
N ASP A 242 -1.61 5.87 26.24
CA ASP A 242 -2.75 5.42 27.04
C ASP A 242 -3.97 6.27 26.74
N PHE A 243 -5.06 5.62 26.33
CA PHE A 243 -6.36 6.26 26.34
C PHE A 243 -7.01 6.05 27.71
N ARG A 244 -7.19 7.16 28.43
CA ARG A 244 -7.79 7.17 29.77
C ARG A 244 -9.18 7.77 29.69
N TRP A 245 -10.12 7.12 30.37
CA TRP A 245 -11.43 7.67 30.65
C TRP A 245 -11.59 7.74 32.16
N GLU A 246 -11.93 8.93 32.66
CA GLU A 246 -11.85 9.25 34.09
C GLU A 246 -10.45 8.92 34.64
N GLU A 247 -10.35 8.02 35.62
CA GLU A 247 -9.10 7.60 36.28
C GLU A 247 -8.61 6.22 35.81
N ARG A 248 -9.18 5.67 34.72
CA ARG A 248 -8.85 4.32 34.23
C ARG A 248 -8.31 4.34 32.82
N THR A 249 -7.20 3.65 32.58
CA THR A 249 -6.72 3.35 31.24
C THR A 249 -7.65 2.30 30.60
N LEU A 250 -8.39 2.70 29.58
CA LEU A 250 -9.25 1.77 28.83
C LEU A 250 -8.41 0.86 27.94
N PHE A 251 -7.48 1.46 27.20
CA PHE A 251 -6.57 0.75 26.31
C PHE A 251 -5.30 1.56 26.09
N SER A 252 -4.25 0.85 25.70
CA SER A 252 -2.97 1.43 25.31
C SER A 252 -2.68 1.10 23.87
N MET A 253 -2.16 2.09 23.15
CA MET A 253 -1.77 1.97 21.75
C MET A 253 -0.26 2.16 21.63
N GLN A 254 0.34 1.43 20.70
CA GLN A 254 1.74 1.63 20.34
C GLN A 254 1.92 1.49 18.83
N VAL A 255 2.84 2.27 18.26
CA VAL A 255 3.29 2.08 16.88
C VAL A 255 4.31 0.96 16.87
N VAL A 256 4.06 -0.10 16.10
CA VAL A 256 4.94 -1.26 16.05
C VAL A 256 6.20 -0.89 15.28
N ARG A 257 7.36 -0.95 15.96
CA ARG A 257 8.65 -0.73 15.32
C ARG A 257 9.01 -1.92 14.40
N PRO A 258 9.07 -1.73 13.07
CA PRO A 258 9.46 -2.79 12.16
C PRO A 258 10.97 -3.05 12.28
N ALA A 259 11.40 -4.23 11.84
CA ALA A 259 12.82 -4.48 11.67
C ALA A 259 13.41 -3.54 10.60
N GLN A 260 14.62 -3.02 10.82
CA GLN A 260 15.29 -2.11 9.88
C GLN A 260 15.35 -2.70 8.46
N ALA A 261 15.67 -3.99 8.35
CA ALA A 261 15.73 -4.71 7.07
C ALA A 261 14.36 -4.86 6.38
N GLU A 262 13.28 -4.97 7.14
CA GLU A 262 11.92 -5.00 6.61
C GLU A 262 11.51 -3.63 6.08
N ARG A 263 11.76 -2.57 6.86
CA ARG A 263 11.50 -1.18 6.45
C ARG A 263 12.30 -0.79 5.21
N TYR A 264 13.56 -1.21 5.14
CA TYR A 264 14.39 -1.01 3.95
C TYR A 264 13.76 -1.67 2.72
N ARG A 265 13.36 -2.95 2.82
CA ARG A 265 12.77 -3.70 1.70
C ARG A 265 11.44 -3.09 1.23
N SER A 266 10.54 -2.76 2.15
CA SER A 266 9.25 -2.15 1.80
C SER A 266 9.40 -0.77 1.18
N THR A 267 10.32 0.05 1.71
CA THR A 267 10.64 1.38 1.18
C THR A 267 11.31 1.29 -0.20
N GLN A 268 12.26 0.37 -0.39
CA GLN A 268 12.91 0.13 -1.67
C GLN A 268 11.88 -0.26 -2.73
N GLY A 269 10.98 -1.20 -2.43
CA GLY A 269 9.92 -1.62 -3.36
C GLY A 269 8.99 -0.47 -3.75
N ARG A 270 8.60 0.37 -2.79
CA ARG A 270 7.75 1.55 -3.03
C ARG A 270 8.40 2.56 -3.98
N TRP A 271 9.67 2.91 -3.73
CA TRP A 271 10.42 3.82 -4.62
C TRP A 271 10.70 3.18 -5.98
N ALA A 272 11.05 1.90 -6.03
CA ALA A 272 11.27 1.17 -7.27
C ALA A 272 10.02 1.17 -8.15
N ARG A 273 8.81 0.99 -7.60
CA ARG A 273 7.55 1.11 -8.37
C ARG A 273 7.35 2.50 -8.98
N ARG A 274 7.64 3.56 -8.22
CA ARG A 274 7.53 4.95 -8.70
C ARG A 274 8.52 5.25 -9.82
N VAL A 275 9.78 4.86 -9.64
CA VAL A 275 10.83 5.02 -10.66
C VAL A 275 10.50 4.19 -11.89
N LEU A 276 10.04 2.95 -11.72
CA LEU A 276 9.62 2.09 -12.81
C LEU A 276 8.47 2.71 -13.62
N ALA A 277 7.44 3.23 -12.96
CA ALA A 277 6.31 3.87 -13.65
C ALA A 277 6.78 5.05 -14.53
N LEU A 278 7.66 5.90 -14.01
CA LEU A 278 8.24 7.02 -14.76
C LEU A 278 9.18 6.54 -15.88
N ALA A 279 9.98 5.50 -15.62
CA ALA A 279 10.85 4.88 -16.62
C ALA A 279 10.04 4.27 -17.77
N LEU A 280 8.92 3.59 -17.48
CA LEU A 280 8.01 3.05 -18.48
C LEU A 280 7.33 4.17 -19.30
N ALA A 281 6.92 5.26 -18.65
CA ALA A 281 6.40 6.42 -19.36
C ALA A 281 7.46 7.03 -20.29
N ALA A 282 8.69 7.22 -19.81
CA ALA A 282 9.81 7.70 -20.61
C ALA A 282 10.15 6.75 -21.77
N TRP A 283 10.07 5.44 -21.54
CA TRP A 283 10.26 4.41 -22.54
C TRP A 283 9.21 4.49 -23.66
N LEU A 284 7.92 4.64 -23.33
CA LEU A 284 6.85 4.80 -24.31
C LEU A 284 7.06 6.06 -25.19
N VAL A 285 7.50 7.17 -24.57
CA VAL A 285 7.85 8.39 -25.31
C VAL A 285 9.07 8.14 -26.21
N LEU A 286 10.11 7.47 -25.71
CA LEU A 286 11.29 7.09 -26.50
C LEU A 286 10.93 6.22 -27.70
N LEU A 287 9.99 5.29 -27.56
CA LEU A 287 9.54 4.44 -28.66
C LEU A 287 8.87 5.25 -29.77
N ARG A 288 8.00 6.20 -29.42
CA ARG A 288 7.33 7.07 -30.40
C ARG A 288 8.33 7.93 -31.16
N LEU A 289 9.37 8.42 -30.49
CA LEU A 289 10.36 9.33 -31.06
C LEU A 289 11.50 8.61 -31.80
N SER A 290 11.74 7.32 -31.52
CA SER A 290 12.82 6.56 -32.15
C SER A 290 12.47 6.20 -33.61
N PRO A 291 13.44 6.22 -34.54
CA PRO A 291 13.24 5.74 -35.91
C PRO A 291 12.97 4.22 -35.93
N LEU A 292 12.16 3.75 -36.89
CA LEU A 292 11.69 2.36 -36.98
C LEU A 292 12.85 1.33 -36.94
N SER A 293 13.97 1.65 -37.58
CA SER A 293 15.19 0.83 -37.62
C SER A 293 15.86 0.62 -36.25
N TRP A 294 15.59 1.49 -35.27
CA TRP A 294 16.11 1.38 -33.90
C TRP A 294 15.06 0.87 -32.91
N ARG A 295 13.76 0.93 -33.25
CA ARG A 295 12.68 0.52 -32.34
C ARG A 295 12.76 -0.95 -31.96
N VAL A 296 12.92 -1.84 -32.94
CA VAL A 296 12.96 -3.29 -32.70
C VAL A 296 14.13 -3.71 -31.80
N PRO A 297 15.40 -3.35 -32.08
CA PRO A 297 16.51 -3.71 -31.19
C PRO A 297 16.47 -2.98 -29.84
N ALA A 298 15.88 -1.78 -29.76
CA ALA A 298 15.75 -1.09 -28.48
C ALA A 298 14.65 -1.67 -27.59
N VAL A 299 13.48 -2.05 -28.15
CA VAL A 299 12.43 -2.78 -27.42
C VAL A 299 12.98 -4.11 -26.94
N ALA A 300 13.63 -4.86 -27.83
CA ALA A 300 14.32 -6.10 -27.51
C ALA A 300 15.23 -5.99 -26.28
N LEU A 301 16.16 -5.03 -26.33
CA LEU A 301 17.18 -4.85 -25.31
C LEU A 301 16.57 -4.34 -24.00
N THR A 302 15.54 -3.49 -24.06
CA THR A 302 14.87 -2.99 -22.86
C THR A 302 13.91 -3.97 -22.22
N VAL A 303 13.19 -4.79 -23.00
CA VAL A 303 12.38 -5.89 -22.48
C VAL A 303 13.26 -6.97 -21.87
N GLY A 304 14.39 -7.30 -22.51
CA GLY A 304 15.40 -8.20 -21.94
C GLY A 304 16.02 -7.62 -20.66
N ALA A 305 16.37 -6.33 -20.65
CA ALA A 305 16.89 -5.65 -19.47
C ALA A 305 15.85 -5.59 -18.34
N LEU A 306 14.57 -5.35 -18.64
CA LEU A 306 13.48 -5.44 -17.68
C LEU A 306 13.38 -6.87 -17.12
N ALA A 307 13.37 -7.90 -17.95
CA ALA A 307 13.31 -9.28 -17.47
C ALA A 307 14.51 -9.67 -16.57
N LEU A 308 15.69 -9.10 -16.83
CA LEU A 308 16.91 -9.40 -16.06
C LEU A 308 17.07 -8.55 -14.80
N LEU A 309 16.75 -7.27 -14.87
CA LEU A 309 17.03 -6.28 -13.82
C LEU A 309 15.83 -6.02 -12.92
N LEU A 310 14.61 -6.24 -13.40
CA LEU A 310 13.41 -5.94 -12.63
C LEU A 310 13.29 -6.97 -11.49
N PRO A 311 13.27 -6.53 -10.21
CA PRO A 311 13.09 -7.43 -9.09
C PRO A 311 11.58 -7.75 -8.97
N VAL A 312 11.05 -8.50 -9.93
CA VAL A 312 9.62 -8.86 -10.05
C VAL A 312 9.11 -9.49 -8.75
N GLU A 313 9.93 -10.34 -8.14
CA GLU A 313 9.70 -10.94 -6.81
C GLU A 313 9.35 -9.90 -5.73
N ARG A 314 9.99 -8.72 -5.76
CA ARG A 314 9.85 -7.65 -4.76
C ARG A 314 8.77 -6.64 -5.12
N LEU A 315 8.55 -6.42 -6.41
CA LEU A 315 7.59 -5.42 -6.89
C LEU A 315 6.15 -5.90 -6.77
N PHE A 316 5.92 -7.20 -6.99
CA PHE A 316 4.59 -7.82 -7.06
C PHE A 316 4.30 -8.78 -5.90
N GLY A 317 5.24 -8.97 -4.96
CA GLY A 317 5.01 -9.81 -3.77
C GLY A 317 4.88 -11.31 -4.06
N VAL A 318 5.24 -11.76 -5.27
CA VAL A 318 5.18 -13.16 -5.71
C VAL A 318 6.45 -13.94 -5.33
N LEU A 319 6.95 -13.73 -4.11
CA LEU A 319 8.14 -14.40 -3.55
C LEU A 319 8.16 -15.93 -3.75
N PRO A 320 7.03 -16.68 -3.62
CA PRO A 320 7.07 -18.13 -3.77
C PRO A 320 7.60 -18.59 -5.14
N PHE A 321 7.19 -17.97 -6.24
CA PHE A 321 7.60 -18.37 -7.60
C PHE A 321 9.05 -18.01 -7.96
N PHE A 322 9.67 -17.13 -7.18
CA PHE A 322 11.03 -16.64 -7.39
C PHE A 322 12.03 -17.15 -6.35
N SER A 323 11.53 -17.86 -5.33
CA SER A 323 12.32 -18.50 -4.28
C SER A 323 13.09 -19.70 -4.86
N PRO A 324 14.43 -19.70 -4.81
CA PRO A 324 15.23 -20.88 -5.13
C PRO A 324 15.08 -22.00 -4.09
N ALA A 325 14.41 -21.78 -2.96
CA ALA A 325 14.13 -22.84 -2.00
C ALA A 325 12.89 -23.66 -2.41
N ASP A 326 11.92 -23.01 -3.05
CA ASP A 326 10.61 -23.61 -3.35
C ASP A 326 10.48 -24.12 -4.79
N TYR A 327 11.19 -23.50 -5.75
CA TYR A 327 11.16 -23.87 -7.17
C TYR A 327 12.55 -23.83 -7.82
N LEU A 328 13.38 -24.83 -7.52
CA LEU A 328 14.61 -25.11 -8.28
C LEU A 328 14.28 -25.90 -9.54
N LEU A 329 14.77 -25.42 -10.67
CA LEU A 329 14.86 -26.23 -11.87
C LEU A 329 16.11 -27.12 -11.77
N PRO A 330 16.00 -28.44 -11.97
CA PRO A 330 17.15 -29.33 -11.94
C PRO A 330 18.17 -28.89 -12.99
N GLY A 331 19.41 -28.59 -12.56
CA GLY A 331 20.53 -28.22 -13.42
C GLY A 331 20.69 -26.72 -13.71
N LEU A 332 19.81 -25.82 -13.22
CA LEU A 332 19.93 -24.38 -13.42
C LEU A 332 19.85 -23.61 -12.08
N PRO A 333 20.82 -22.74 -11.74
CA PRO A 333 20.77 -21.90 -10.55
C PRO A 333 19.85 -20.68 -10.76
N ALA A 334 18.63 -20.91 -11.24
CA ALA A 334 17.63 -19.89 -11.52
C ALA A 334 16.24 -20.36 -11.06
N SER A 335 15.47 -19.46 -10.45
CA SER A 335 14.09 -19.74 -10.06
C SER A 335 13.16 -19.80 -11.27
N LEU A 336 12.10 -20.61 -11.18
CA LEU A 336 11.10 -20.81 -12.23
C LEU A 336 10.54 -19.48 -12.77
N GLY A 337 10.18 -18.56 -11.88
CA GLY A 337 9.70 -17.23 -12.27
C GLY A 337 10.70 -16.44 -13.12
N ARG A 338 12.01 -16.59 -12.85
CA ARG A 338 13.05 -15.91 -13.63
C ARG A 338 13.23 -16.53 -15.01
N VAL A 339 13.11 -17.84 -15.12
CA VAL A 339 13.12 -18.54 -16.41
C VAL A 339 11.90 -18.12 -17.25
N MET A 340 10.71 -18.06 -16.66
CA MET A 340 9.51 -17.61 -17.38
C MET A 340 9.63 -16.17 -17.88
N LEU A 341 10.22 -15.25 -17.09
CA LEU A 341 10.47 -13.88 -17.54
C LEU A 341 11.45 -13.82 -18.72
N VAL A 342 12.53 -14.61 -18.68
CA VAL A 342 13.51 -14.68 -19.77
C VAL A 342 12.89 -15.28 -21.02
N VAL A 343 12.12 -16.37 -20.90
CA VAL A 343 11.43 -17.01 -22.02
C VAL A 343 10.37 -16.08 -22.61
N GLY A 344 9.59 -15.39 -21.77
CA GLY A 344 8.61 -14.40 -22.23
C GLY A 344 9.27 -13.23 -22.96
N ALA A 345 10.37 -12.70 -22.43
CA ALA A 345 11.16 -11.66 -23.10
C ALA A 345 11.71 -12.15 -24.45
N LEU A 346 12.18 -13.39 -24.52
CA LEU A 346 12.65 -14.02 -25.75
C LEU A 346 11.53 -14.24 -26.77
N ALA A 347 10.33 -14.63 -26.32
CA ALA A 347 9.15 -14.78 -27.19
C ALA A 347 8.70 -13.44 -27.77
N ILE A 348 8.66 -12.38 -26.95
CA ILE A 348 8.39 -11.01 -27.40
C ILE A 348 9.46 -10.56 -28.41
N TRP A 349 10.73 -10.86 -28.13
CA TRP A 349 11.83 -10.58 -29.03
C TRP A 349 11.67 -11.25 -30.39
N LEU A 350 11.43 -12.57 -30.40
CA LEU A 350 11.22 -13.36 -31.62
C LEU A 350 10.00 -12.88 -32.40
N GLY A 351 8.90 -12.50 -31.73
CA GLY A 351 7.70 -11.97 -32.36
C GLY A 351 7.89 -10.58 -33.02
N LEU A 352 8.81 -9.77 -32.49
CA LEU A 352 9.15 -8.44 -33.01
C LEU A 352 10.20 -8.47 -34.14
N VAL A 353 11.13 -9.43 -34.09
CA VAL A 353 12.20 -9.60 -35.10
C VAL A 353 11.72 -10.43 -36.28
N SER A 354 10.68 -11.25 -36.11
CA SER A 354 10.14 -12.06 -37.20
C SER A 354 9.54 -11.19 -38.31
N PRO A 355 9.99 -11.34 -39.58
CA PRO A 355 9.45 -10.57 -40.69
C PRO A 355 7.96 -10.90 -40.91
N PRO A 356 7.14 -9.93 -41.37
CA PRO A 356 5.70 -10.12 -41.57
C PRO A 356 5.36 -11.25 -42.54
N SER A 357 6.29 -11.66 -43.41
CA SER A 357 6.15 -12.79 -44.34
C SER A 357 6.16 -14.18 -43.69
N ARG A 358 6.43 -14.29 -42.37
CA ARG A 358 6.31 -15.55 -41.61
C ARG A 358 5.14 -15.57 -40.61
N ARG A 359 4.30 -14.52 -40.56
CA ARG A 359 3.11 -14.47 -39.70
C ARG A 359 1.90 -15.25 -40.26
N GLY A 360 2.04 -15.87 -41.42
CA GLY A 360 1.11 -16.87 -41.95
C GLY A 360 1.89 -17.94 -42.69
N GLY A 361 2.09 -19.10 -42.05
CA GLY A 361 2.72 -20.27 -42.64
C GLY A 361 2.44 -21.50 -41.76
N PRO A 362 2.14 -22.67 -42.36
CA PRO A 362 1.18 -23.66 -41.86
C PRO A 362 1.74 -24.61 -40.79
N LEU A 363 2.34 -24.08 -39.72
CA LEU A 363 2.75 -24.88 -38.57
C LEU A 363 1.76 -24.81 -37.40
N VAL A 364 0.83 -23.85 -37.39
CA VAL A 364 -0.30 -23.81 -36.45
C VAL A 364 -1.43 -24.75 -36.87
N THR A 365 -1.49 -25.17 -38.14
CA THR A 365 -2.41 -26.21 -38.60
C THR A 365 -1.96 -27.64 -38.28
N ALA A 366 -0.66 -27.89 -38.01
CA ALA A 366 -0.16 -29.23 -37.71
C ALA A 366 -0.45 -29.71 -36.28
N LEU A 367 -0.74 -28.80 -35.34
CA LEU A 367 -1.13 -29.12 -33.96
C LEU A 367 -2.65 -29.16 -33.74
N ALA A 368 -3.45 -28.84 -34.76
CA ALA A 368 -4.91 -28.97 -34.73
C ALA A 368 -5.43 -30.28 -35.39
N THR A 369 -4.54 -31.09 -35.99
CA THR A 369 -4.87 -32.39 -36.58
C THR A 369 -4.21 -33.58 -35.89
N ALA A 370 -3.56 -33.36 -34.74
CA ALA A 370 -3.14 -34.43 -33.84
C ALA A 370 -4.08 -34.44 -32.63
N VAL A 371 -5.32 -34.86 -32.88
CA VAL A 371 -6.18 -35.49 -31.88
C VAL A 371 -5.67 -36.90 -31.64
#